data_AF-A0A936ZL98-F1
#
_entry.id   AF-A0A936ZL98-F1
#
_cell.length_a   1.000
_cell.length_b   1.000
_cell.length_c   1.000
_cell.angle_alpha   90.00
_cell.angle_beta   90.00
_cell.angle_gamma   90.00
#
_symmetry.space_group_name_H-M   'P 1'
#
loop_
_entity.id
_entity.type
_entity.pdbx_description
1 polymer ?
#
loop_
_entity_poly.entity_id
_entity_poly.type
_entity_poly.pdbx_seq_one_letter_code
_entity_poly.pdbx_strand_id
1 'polypeptide(L)'
;MEHPKRTSARTAVQTIGDAAAGGAQSIDRAATLLLLVGRAGPSGARLSELVEQCDLSKPTVRRMLLALVRAGLLDQDPETRRYYIGPEIYVLGTLASTRFG
;
A
#
# COMPACT_ATOMS: atom_id res chain seq x y z
N MET A 1 -4.71 54.19 0.38
CA MET A 1 -3.55 53.72 1.16
C MET A 1 -3.90 52.36 1.74
N GLU A 2 -2.98 51.39 1.60
CA GLU A 2 -2.99 49.99 2.06
C GLU A 2 -4.11 49.06 1.54
N HIS A 3 -3.83 48.21 0.55
CA HIS A 3 -3.09 46.92 0.54
C HIS A 3 -3.88 45.71 1.09
N PRO A 4 -4.16 44.70 0.23
CA PRO A 4 -4.93 43.50 0.57
C PRO A 4 -4.11 42.51 1.40
N LYS A 5 -4.74 41.92 2.42
CA LYS A 5 -4.15 40.84 3.23
C LYS A 5 -4.32 39.48 2.52
N ARG A 6 -3.20 38.99 1.99
CA ARG A 6 -2.72 37.60 2.14
C ARG A 6 -3.75 36.49 1.83
N THR A 7 -4.23 36.41 0.59
CA THR A 7 -4.82 35.17 0.05
C THR A 7 -3.69 34.19 -0.28
N SER A 8 -3.27 33.52 0.80
CA SER A 8 -2.45 32.33 0.95
C SER A 8 -1.90 31.69 -0.34
N ALA A 9 -0.60 31.86 -0.55
CA ALA A 9 0.23 31.08 -1.47
C ALA A 9 0.24 29.55 -1.21
N ARG A 10 -0.57 29.03 -0.27
CA ARG A 10 -0.78 27.59 -0.05
C ARG A 10 -1.46 26.89 -1.22
N THR A 11 -2.29 27.59 -1.99
CA THR A 11 -3.06 26.96 -3.07
C THR A 11 -2.19 26.60 -4.28
N ALA A 12 -1.08 27.30 -4.52
CA ALA A 12 -0.19 27.05 -5.66
C ALA A 12 0.82 25.90 -5.43
N VAL A 13 1.07 25.51 -4.16
CA VAL A 13 1.94 24.37 -3.82
C VAL A 13 1.22 23.03 -3.95
N GLN A 14 -0.12 23.03 -4.00
CA GLN A 14 -0.94 21.82 -4.14
C GLN A 14 -1.09 21.32 -5.58
N THR A 15 -0.89 22.16 -6.60
CA THR A 15 -1.27 21.80 -7.98
C THR A 15 -0.15 21.14 -8.81
N ILE A 16 1.09 21.09 -8.31
CA ILE A 16 2.23 20.48 -9.04
C ILE A 16 2.45 19.01 -8.62
N GLY A 17 1.73 18.53 -7.60
CA GLY A 17 1.88 17.17 -7.05
C GLY A 17 1.04 16.09 -7.74
N ASP A 18 -0.07 16.42 -8.41
CA ASP A 18 -1.10 15.41 -8.71
C ASP A 18 -0.77 14.43 -9.85
N ALA A 19 0.15 14.77 -10.77
CA ALA A 19 0.50 13.87 -11.88
C ALA A 19 1.70 12.95 -11.57
N ALA A 20 2.64 13.39 -10.73
CA ALA A 20 3.79 12.60 -10.30
C ALA A 20 3.54 11.84 -8.97
N ALA A 21 2.57 12.29 -8.16
CA ALA A 21 2.21 11.61 -6.91
C ALA A 21 1.47 10.29 -7.14
N GLY A 22 0.71 10.13 -8.23
CA GLY A 22 -0.14 8.94 -8.41
C GLY A 22 0.62 7.62 -8.40
N GLY A 23 1.78 7.57 -9.06
CA GLY A 23 2.64 6.38 -9.13
C GLY A 23 3.34 6.08 -7.80
N ALA A 24 4.04 7.07 -7.24
CA ALA A 24 4.72 6.94 -5.95
C ALA A 24 3.74 6.57 -4.82
N GLN A 25 2.59 7.25 -4.76
CA GLN A 25 1.55 6.97 -3.77
C GLN A 25 0.94 5.57 -3.95
N SER A 26 0.92 5.03 -5.16
CA SER A 26 0.47 3.65 -5.38
C SER A 26 1.46 2.63 -4.81
N ILE A 27 2.77 2.90 -4.88
CA ILE A 27 3.81 2.06 -4.27
C ILE A 27 3.72 2.14 -2.74
N ASP A 28 3.56 3.33 -2.16
CA ASP A 28 3.42 3.51 -0.70
C ASP A 28 2.21 2.73 -0.16
N ARG A 29 1.08 2.76 -0.89
CA ARG A 29 -0.13 2.00 -0.55
C ARG A 29 0.09 0.49 -0.67
N ALA A 30 0.77 0.04 -1.73
CA ALA A 30 1.09 -1.37 -1.90
C ALA A 30 2.02 -1.88 -0.79
N ALA A 31 3.04 -1.10 -0.42
CA ALA A 31 3.92 -1.39 0.71
C ALA A 31 3.15 -1.46 2.04
N THR A 32 2.22 -0.53 2.25
CA THR A 32 1.33 -0.54 3.43
C THR A 32 0.51 -1.83 3.48
N LEU A 33 -0.12 -2.22 2.38
CA LEU A 33 -0.90 -3.46 2.30
C LEU A 33 -0.05 -4.71 2.59
N LEU A 34 1.16 -4.77 2.03
CA LEU A 34 2.12 -5.86 2.33
C LEU A 34 2.43 -5.96 3.83
N LEU A 35 2.71 -4.82 4.47
CA LEU A 35 3.02 -4.77 5.89
C LEU A 35 1.81 -5.18 6.75
N LEU A 36 0.61 -4.74 6.39
CA LEU A 36 -0.63 -5.13 7.10
C LEU A 36 -0.88 -6.63 6.99
N VAL A 37 -0.73 -7.21 5.81
CA VAL A 37 -0.86 -8.66 5.62
C VAL A 37 0.21 -9.42 6.41
N GLY A 38 1.47 -8.95 6.39
CA GLY A 38 2.55 -9.54 7.18
C GLY A 38 2.26 -9.55 8.68
N ARG A 39 1.70 -8.46 9.22
CA ARG A 39 1.30 -8.34 10.64
C ARG A 39 0.13 -9.23 11.02
N ALA A 40 -0.75 -9.58 10.08
CA ALA A 40 -1.83 -10.54 10.32
C ALA A 40 -1.29 -11.97 10.58
N GLY A 41 -0.05 -12.24 10.15
CA GLY A 41 0.65 -13.49 10.47
C GLY A 41 -0.10 -14.73 9.97
N PRO A 42 -0.05 -15.85 10.73
CA PRO A 42 -0.70 -17.11 10.35
C PRO A 42 -2.22 -17.03 10.18
N SER A 43 -2.86 -16.01 10.75
CA SER A 43 -4.31 -15.84 10.64
C SER A 43 -4.76 -15.30 9.28
N GLY A 44 -3.85 -14.67 8.53
CA GLY A 44 -4.13 -14.01 7.24
C GLY A 44 -5.07 -12.82 7.35
N ALA A 45 -5.03 -11.91 6.38
CA ALA A 45 -5.86 -10.70 6.36
C ALA A 45 -7.05 -10.83 5.42
N ARG A 46 -8.23 -10.34 5.83
CA ARG A 46 -9.41 -10.22 4.95
C ARG A 46 -9.38 -8.91 4.17
N LEU A 47 -10.01 -8.90 2.99
CA LEU A 47 -10.16 -7.68 2.20
C LEU A 47 -10.87 -6.56 2.98
N SER A 48 -11.91 -6.87 3.77
CA SER A 48 -12.62 -5.86 4.56
C SER A 48 -11.73 -5.20 5.61
N GLU A 49 -10.95 -6.01 6.34
CA GLU A 49 -10.00 -5.53 7.36
C GLU A 49 -8.94 -4.60 6.74
N LEU A 50 -8.46 -4.94 5.54
CA LEU A 50 -7.48 -4.13 4.82
C LEU A 50 -8.08 -2.83 4.28
N VAL A 51 -9.34 -2.84 3.84
CA VAL A 51 -10.06 -1.64 3.40
C VAL A 51 -10.35 -0.69 4.57
N GLU A 52 -10.66 -1.22 5.75
CA GLU A 52 -10.86 -0.40 6.94
C GLU A 52 -9.56 0.29 7.39
N GLN A 53 -8.41 -0.34 7.14
CA GLN A 53 -7.09 0.17 7.55
C GLN A 53 -6.43 1.08 6.51
N CYS A 54 -6.81 0.95 5.25
CA CYS A 54 -6.30 1.76 4.15
C CYS A 54 -7.44 2.63 3.66
N ASP A 55 -7.43 3.93 3.96
CA ASP A 55 -8.43 4.93 3.56
C ASP A 55 -8.56 5.06 2.02
N LEU A 56 -9.08 4.00 1.40
CA LEU A 56 -9.10 3.71 -0.02
C LEU A 56 -10.37 2.93 -0.35
N SER A 57 -10.86 3.10 -1.56
CA SER A 57 -12.01 2.35 -2.02
C SER A 57 -11.70 0.84 -2.13
N LYS A 58 -12.67 0.00 -1.76
CA LYS A 58 -12.58 -1.47 -1.87
C LYS A 58 -12.09 -1.97 -3.25
N PRO A 59 -12.54 -1.40 -4.40
CA PRO A 59 -12.00 -1.80 -5.71
C PRO A 59 -10.51 -1.50 -5.87
N THR A 60 -10.02 -0.40 -5.30
CA THR A 60 -8.61 -0.01 -5.37
C THR A 60 -7.74 -0.97 -4.56
N VAL A 61 -8.13 -1.24 -3.30
CA VAL A 61 -7.44 -2.20 -2.44
C VAL A 61 -7.41 -3.58 -3.10
N ARG A 62 -8.55 -4.06 -3.62
CA ARG A 62 -8.61 -5.35 -4.32
C ARG A 62 -7.68 -5.40 -5.52
N ARG A 63 -7.62 -4.35 -6.35
CA ARG A 63 -6.73 -4.29 -7.52
C ARG A 63 -5.25 -4.36 -7.10
N MET A 64 -4.88 -3.65 -6.04
CA MET A 64 -3.51 -3.67 -5.50
C MET A 64 -3.16 -5.05 -4.95
N LEU A 65 -4.04 -5.66 -4.14
CA LEU A 65 -3.82 -7.01 -3.62
C LEU A 65 -3.65 -8.04 -4.74
N LEU A 66 -4.50 -7.99 -5.77
CA LEU A 66 -4.35 -8.89 -6.91
C LEU A 66 -3.05 -8.64 -7.70
N ALA A 67 -2.58 -7.39 -7.77
CA ALA A 67 -1.29 -7.09 -8.40
C ALA A 67 -0.13 -7.65 -7.58
N LEU A 68 -0.18 -7.52 -6.25
CA LEU A 68 0.80 -8.11 -5.34
C LEU A 68 0.80 -9.64 -5.39
N VAL A 69 -0.37 -10.27 -5.52
CA VAL A 69 -0.49 -11.73 -5.73
C VAL A 69 0.13 -12.16 -7.06
N ARG A 70 -0.16 -11.45 -8.16
CA ARG A 70 0.48 -11.74 -9.46
C ARG A 70 2.00 -11.57 -9.43
N ALA A 71 2.50 -10.68 -8.57
CA ALA A 71 3.94 -10.48 -8.36
C ALA A 71 4.56 -11.49 -7.38
N GLY A 72 3.79 -12.43 -6.81
CA GLY A 72 4.27 -13.41 -5.84
C GLY A 72 4.58 -12.85 -4.45
N LEU A 73 4.29 -11.56 -4.21
CA LEU A 73 4.55 -10.88 -2.93
C LEU A 73 3.47 -11.16 -1.88
N LEU A 74 2.26 -11.46 -2.35
CA LEU A 74 1.16 -11.97 -1.53
C LEU A 74 0.68 -13.30 -2.12
N ASP A 75 -0.02 -14.07 -1.30
CA ASP A 75 -0.83 -15.21 -1.73
C ASP A 75 -2.27 -15.01 -1.24
N GLN A 76 -3.24 -15.61 -1.94
CA GLN A 76 -4.64 -15.62 -1.52
C GLN A 76 -5.13 -17.05 -1.42
N ASP A 77 -5.54 -17.44 -0.22
CA ASP A 77 -6.20 -18.72 0.00
C ASP A 77 -7.51 -18.80 -0.80
N PRO A 78 -7.69 -19.83 -1.65
CA PRO A 78 -8.84 -19.91 -2.55
C PRO A 78 -10.16 -20.14 -1.82
N GLU A 79 -10.13 -20.76 -0.64
CA GLU A 79 -11.31 -21.13 0.15
C GLU A 79 -11.71 -19.99 1.10
N THR A 80 -10.77 -19.55 1.92
CA THR A 80 -11.00 -18.54 2.97
C THR A 80 -10.92 -17.11 2.45
N ARG A 81 -10.36 -16.93 1.24
CA ARG A 81 -10.12 -15.63 0.58
C ARG A 81 -9.18 -14.70 1.34
N ARG A 82 -8.52 -15.19 2.39
CA ARG A 82 -7.54 -14.45 3.18
C ARG A 82 -6.24 -14.28 2.41
N TYR A 83 -5.59 -13.16 2.65
CA TYR A 83 -4.31 -12.81 2.07
C TYR A 83 -3.18 -13.14 3.06
N TYR A 84 -2.10 -13.69 2.53
CA TYR A 84 -0.90 -14.06 3.26
C TYR A 84 0.33 -13.51 2.54
N ILE A 85 1.47 -13.48 3.23
CA ILE A 85 2.76 -13.18 2.59
C ILE A 85 3.07 -14.27 1.56
N GLY A 86 3.45 -13.84 0.36
CA GLY A 86 3.79 -14.73 -0.74
C GLY A 86 5.24 -15.23 -0.70
N PRO A 87 5.58 -16.24 -1.52
CA PRO A 87 6.88 -16.90 -1.52
C PRO A 87 8.05 -15.96 -1.87
N GLU A 88 7.84 -14.93 -2.69
CA GLU A 88 8.92 -14.00 -3.09
C GLU A 88 9.46 -13.21 -1.89
N ILE A 89 8.61 -12.89 -0.92
CA ILE A 89 9.05 -12.20 0.30
C ILE A 89 9.97 -13.09 1.14
N TYR A 90 9.74 -14.40 1.17
CA TYR A 90 10.64 -15.33 1.85
C TYR A 90 12.03 -15.31 1.20
N VAL A 91 12.10 -15.40 -0.13
CA VAL A 91 13.36 -15.32 -0.87
C VAL A 91 14.09 -14.00 -0.58
N LEU A 92 13.39 -12.87 -0.70
CA LEU A 92 13.96 -11.55 -0.39
C LEU A 92 14.45 -11.45 1.06
N GLY A 93 13.69 -12.00 2.01
CA GLY A 93 14.07 -12.07 3.42
C GLY A 93 15.34 -12.88 3.65
N THR A 94 15.48 -14.03 3.00
CA THR A 94 16.72 -14.83 3.10
C THR A 94 17.93 -14.09 2.54
N LEU A 95 17.80 -13.39 1.41
CA LEU A 95 18.87 -12.57 0.84
C LEU A 95 19.26 -11.42 1.78
N ALA A 96 18.26 -10.74 2.36
CA ALA A 96 18.44 -9.64 3.29
C ALA A 96 19.07 -10.06 4.62
N SER A 97 18.87 -11.32 5.05
CA SER A 97 19.43 -11.85 6.30
C SER A 97 20.97 -11.75 6.37
N THR A 98 21.65 -11.81 5.23
CA THR A 98 23.12 -11.58 5.17
C THR A 98 23.54 -10.23 5.74
N ARG A 99 22.66 -9.22 5.67
CA ARG A 99 22.92 -7.87 6.17
C ARG A 99 22.27 -7.58 7.52
N PHE A 100 21.13 -8.20 7.82
CA PHE A 100 20.28 -7.85 8.95
C PHE A 100 20.04 -8.99 9.95
N GLY A 101 20.53 -10.20 9.67
CA GLY A 101 20.42 -11.39 10.50
C GLY A 101 21.64 -11.64 11.39
#